data_AF-A0A803NVL5-F1
#
_entry.id   AF-A0A803NVL5-F1
#
_cell.length_a   1.000
_cell.length_b   1.000
_cell.length_c   1.000
_cell.angle_alpha   90.00
_cell.angle_beta   90.00
_cell.angle_gamma   90.00
#
_symmetry.space_group_name_H-M   'P 1'
#
loop_
_entity.id
_entity.type
_entity.pdbx_description
1 polymer ?
#
loop_
_entity_poly.entity_id
_entity_poly.type
_entity_poly.pdbx_seq_one_letter_code
_entity_poly.pdbx_strand_id
1 'polypeptide(L)'
;MSEVVVQFGRPANANNVSGLMLASHTSIRHLFSKCLSQYEKLRKKQAFLDNYRKFPMFADNDLSEFDESRDIIESLVDEYKACESPDYIKWGMEDPDHVLTGEGNASGTVDPKLAG
;
A
#
# COMPACT_ATOMS: atom_id res chain seq x y z
N MET A 1 -16.52 2.09 1.53
CA MET A 1 -17.40 1.62 2.62
C MET A 1 -16.51 1.25 3.78
N SER A 2 -16.43 2.08 4.82
CA SER A 2 -15.75 1.74 6.08
C SER A 2 -15.88 2.88 7.09
N GLU A 3 -16.58 2.63 8.20
CA GLU A 3 -16.41 3.35 9.47
C GLU A 3 -16.69 2.37 10.62
N VAL A 4 -15.63 1.97 11.33
CA VAL A 4 -15.78 1.47 12.71
C VAL A 4 -15.65 2.69 13.60
N VAL A 5 -16.76 3.18 14.13
CA VAL A 5 -16.82 4.34 15.03
C VAL A 5 -16.75 3.84 16.47
N VAL A 6 -15.66 4.14 17.17
CA VAL A 6 -15.57 3.92 18.63
C VAL A 6 -15.57 5.27 19.34
N GLN A 7 -16.69 5.57 20.01
CA GLN A 7 -16.90 6.79 20.78
C GLN A 7 -16.53 6.54 22.26
N PHE A 8 -15.43 7.10 22.75
CA PHE A 8 -15.13 7.14 24.19
C PHE A 8 -15.60 8.47 24.78
N GLY A 9 -16.67 8.42 25.59
CA GLY A 9 -17.10 9.54 26.43
C GLY A 9 -16.62 9.34 27.86
N ARG A 10 -15.97 10.34 28.44
CA ARG A 10 -15.65 10.37 29.88
C ARG A 10 -16.33 11.59 30.49
N PRO A 11 -17.15 11.47 31.56
CA PRO A 11 -17.77 12.62 32.17
C PRO A 11 -16.71 13.44 32.91
N ALA A 12 -16.38 14.63 32.40
CA ALA A 12 -15.56 15.62 33.08
C ALA A 12 -16.44 16.82 33.42
N ASN A 13 -17.09 16.75 34.58
CA ASN A 13 -17.96 17.78 35.17
C ASN A 13 -19.26 18.03 34.38
N ALA A 14 -20.29 18.51 35.08
CA ALA A 14 -21.70 18.48 34.66
C ALA A 14 -22.05 19.14 33.30
N ASN A 15 -21.12 19.83 32.63
CA ASN A 15 -21.38 20.62 31.42
C ASN A 15 -20.39 20.42 30.25
N ASN A 16 -19.37 19.57 30.36
CA ASN A 16 -18.43 19.34 29.25
C ASN A 16 -18.56 17.90 28.71
N VAL A 17 -19.31 17.76 27.62
CA VAL A 17 -19.36 16.52 26.83
C VAL A 17 -18.16 16.54 25.87
N SER A 18 -17.27 15.56 25.99
CA SER A 18 -16.21 15.31 25.01
C SER A 18 -16.43 13.96 24.31
N GLY A 19 -16.11 13.92 23.02
CA GLY A 19 -16.16 12.71 22.20
C GLY A 19 -14.86 12.57 21.41
N LEU A 20 -14.32 11.35 21.38
CA LEU A 20 -13.20 10.95 20.55
C LEU A 20 -13.71 9.91 19.56
N MET A 21 -13.42 10.09 18.27
CA MET A 21 -13.71 9.13 17.22
C MET A 21 -12.40 8.47 16.76
N LEU A 22 -12.36 7.15 16.82
CA LEU A 22 -11.37 6.36 16.10
C LEU A 22 -12.02 5.85 14.81
N ALA A 23 -11.35 6.05 13.67
CA ALA A 23 -11.81 5.59 12.37
C ALA A 23 -10.62 5.07 11.55
N SER A 24 -10.79 3.90 10.92
CA SER A 24 -9.85 3.34 9.96
C SER A 24 -10.39 3.57 8.56
N HIS A 25 -9.79 4.51 7.81
CA HIS A 25 -10.25 4.89 6.48
C HIS A 25 -9.11 4.78 5.46
N THR A 26 -9.39 4.20 4.29
CA THR A 26 -8.40 4.00 3.21
C THR A 26 -7.83 5.31 2.68
N SER A 27 -8.49 6.46 2.94
CA SER A 27 -7.97 7.77 2.55
C SER A 27 -6.62 8.14 3.18
N ILE A 28 -6.15 7.42 4.21
CA ILE A 28 -4.80 7.60 4.75
C ILE A 28 -3.72 7.48 3.66
N ARG A 29 -3.98 6.72 2.59
CA ARG A 29 -3.14 6.63 1.40
C ARG A 29 -2.77 7.99 0.79
N HIS A 30 -3.66 8.99 0.88
CA HIS A 30 -3.38 10.33 0.38
C HIS A 30 -2.33 11.06 1.21
N LEU A 31 -2.25 10.80 2.52
CA LEU A 31 -1.19 11.33 3.37
C LEU A 31 0.15 10.71 2.99
N PHE A 32 0.20 9.38 2.87
CA PHE A 32 1.41 8.67 2.45
C PHE A 32 1.89 9.10 1.05
N SER A 33 0.97 9.28 0.09
CA SER A 33 1.29 9.82 -1.23
C SER A 33 1.94 11.22 -1.17
N LYS A 34 1.45 12.08 -0.27
CA LYS A 34 2.04 13.43 -0.04
C LYS A 34 3.42 13.33 0.62
N CYS A 35 3.61 12.42 1.57
CA CYS A 35 4.91 12.18 2.20
C CYS A 35 5.92 11.69 1.17
N LEU A 36 5.52 10.74 0.32
CA LEU A 36 6.34 10.22 -0.77
C LEU A 36 6.79 11.35 -1.71
N SER A 37 5.86 12.15 -2.23
CA SER A 37 6.20 13.28 -3.12
C SER A 37 7.15 14.30 -2.50
N GLN A 38 7.04 14.54 -1.19
CA GLN A 38 7.98 15.41 -0.48
C GLN A 38 9.34 14.76 -0.32
N TYR A 39 9.37 13.48 0.06
CA TYR A 39 10.58 12.69 0.19
C TYR A 39 11.35 12.64 -1.13
N GLU A 40 10.70 12.38 -2.26
CA GLU A 40 11.33 12.37 -3.59
C GLU A 40 12.07 13.67 -3.92
N LYS A 41 11.47 14.82 -3.58
CA LYS A 41 12.08 16.14 -3.84
C LYS A 41 13.34 16.35 -3.02
N LEU A 42 13.37 15.87 -1.78
CA LEU A 42 14.54 15.94 -0.90
C LEU A 42 15.61 14.95 -1.35
N ARG A 43 15.19 13.71 -1.66
CA ARG A 43 16.04 12.62 -2.12
C ARG A 43 16.74 12.96 -3.44
N LYS A 44 16.04 13.56 -4.40
CA LYS A 44 16.62 14.03 -5.68
C LYS A 44 17.70 15.10 -5.49
N LYS A 45 17.58 15.93 -4.45
CA LYS A 45 18.56 16.96 -4.10
C LYS A 45 19.66 16.43 -3.17
N GLN A 46 19.59 15.16 -2.77
CA GLN A 46 20.45 14.56 -1.75
C GLN A 46 20.52 15.42 -0.48
N ALA A 47 19.42 16.11 -0.15
CA ALA A 47 19.39 17.08 0.94
C ALA A 47 19.26 16.38 2.30
N PHE A 48 19.95 16.90 3.31
CA PHE A 48 19.90 16.43 4.70
C PHE A 48 20.43 15.00 4.95
N LEU A 49 21.11 14.37 3.98
CA LEU A 49 21.63 13.01 4.11
C LEU A 49 22.94 12.91 4.90
N ASP A 50 23.70 14.00 5.02
CA ASP A 50 25.03 14.00 5.66
C ASP A 50 25.01 13.61 7.14
N ASN A 51 23.89 13.84 7.82
CA ASN A 51 23.72 13.39 9.21
C ASN A 51 23.39 11.89 9.30
N TYR A 52 22.75 11.32 8.29
CA TYR A 52 22.41 9.89 8.24
C TYR A 52 23.63 9.04 7.88
N ARG A 53 24.49 9.52 6.98
CA ARG A 53 25.77 8.86 6.60
C ARG A 53 26.73 8.60 7.76
N LYS A 54 26.55 9.26 8.90
CA LYS A 54 27.36 9.06 10.12
C LYS A 54 27.00 7.77 10.86
N PHE A 55 25.85 7.17 10.55
CA PHE A 55 25.40 5.94 11.18
C PHE A 55 25.91 4.72 10.40
N PRO A 56 26.26 3.61 11.06
CA PRO A 56 26.78 2.40 10.41
C PRO A 56 25.84 1.83 9.33
N MET A 57 24.53 1.97 9.52
CA MET A 57 23.49 1.55 8.57
C MET A 57 23.55 2.27 7.22
N PHE A 58 24.16 3.46 7.17
CA PHE A 58 24.33 4.26 5.95
C PHE A 58 25.82 4.51 5.64
N ALA A 59 26.69 3.64 6.16
CA ALA A 59 28.12 3.66 5.85
C ALA A 59 28.34 3.44 4.34
N ASP A 60 29.48 3.88 3.83
CA ASP A 60 29.85 3.74 2.42
C ASP A 60 28.87 4.37 1.41
N ASN A 61 28.04 5.31 1.88
CA ASN A 61 26.99 5.95 1.09
C ASN A 61 25.97 4.93 0.55
N ASP A 62 25.83 3.78 1.23
CA ASP A 62 24.71 2.88 1.01
C ASP A 62 23.45 3.54 1.56
N LEU A 63 22.56 3.88 0.64
CA LEU A 63 21.28 4.50 0.95
C LEU A 63 20.12 3.62 0.49
N SER A 64 20.39 2.33 0.22
CA SER A 64 19.41 1.35 -0.26
C SER A 64 18.22 1.20 0.69
N GLU A 65 18.45 1.25 2.00
CA GLU A 65 17.41 1.20 3.04
C GLU A 65 16.33 2.29 2.85
N PHE A 66 16.73 3.48 2.38
CA PHE A 66 15.79 4.56 2.11
C PHE A 66 14.96 4.33 0.84
N ASP A 67 15.51 3.59 -0.12
CA ASP A 67 14.83 3.23 -1.35
C ASP A 67 13.88 2.04 -1.10
N GLU A 68 14.29 1.04 -0.31
CA GLU A 68 13.42 -0.04 0.17
C GLU A 68 12.24 0.50 0.98
N SER A 69 12.50 1.41 1.93
CA SER A 69 11.44 2.06 2.72
C SER A 69 10.43 2.82 1.84
N ARG A 70 10.91 3.43 0.75
CA ARG A 70 10.05 4.13 -0.22
C ARG A 70 9.16 3.13 -0.94
N ASP A 71 9.73 2.03 -1.45
CA ASP A 71 9.01 1.01 -2.20
C ASP A 71 7.91 0.35 -1.36
N ILE A 72 8.17 0.11 -0.07
CA ILE A 72 7.16 -0.40 0.87
C ILE A 72 5.99 0.57 1.02
N ILE A 73 6.25 1.88 1.14
CA ILE A 73 5.20 2.89 1.27
C ILE A 73 4.40 3.02 -0.04
N GLU A 74 5.05 2.91 -1.20
CA GLU A 74 4.36 2.89 -2.50
C GLU A 74 3.42 1.69 -2.61
N SER A 75 3.92 0.49 -2.32
CA SER A 75 3.12 -0.73 -2.29
C SER A 75 1.91 -0.60 -1.35
N LEU A 76 2.10 -0.03 -0.15
CA LEU A 76 1.02 0.22 0.79
C LEU A 76 -0.03 1.21 0.25
N VAL A 77 0.39 2.25 -0.45
CA VAL A 77 -0.54 3.21 -1.08
C VAL A 77 -1.36 2.52 -2.18
N ASP A 78 -0.73 1.66 -2.96
CA ASP A 78 -1.39 0.89 -4.01
C ASP A 78 -2.36 -0.15 -3.43
N GLU A 79 -2.02 -0.81 -2.33
CA GLU A 79 -2.90 -1.70 -1.57
C GLU A 79 -4.16 -0.97 -1.11
N TYR A 80 -4.00 0.20 -0.48
CA TYR A 80 -5.14 1.00 -0.04
C TYR A 80 -6.00 1.49 -1.20
N LYS A 81 -5.41 1.72 -2.37
CA LYS A 81 -6.16 2.07 -3.59
C LYS A 81 -6.92 0.86 -4.13
N ALA A 82 -6.31 -0.33 -4.10
CA ALA A 82 -6.96 -1.56 -4.49
C ALA A 82 -8.12 -1.93 -3.55
N CYS A 83 -8.00 -1.65 -2.25
CA CYS A 83 -9.07 -1.81 -1.27
C CYS A 83 -10.35 -1.02 -1.61
N GLU A 84 -10.24 0.06 -2.39
CA GLU A 84 -11.39 0.85 -2.87
C GLU A 84 -12.04 0.25 -4.11
N SER A 85 -11.38 -0.70 -4.78
CA SER A 85 -11.86 -1.39 -5.97
C SER A 85 -12.67 -2.64 -5.61
N PRO A 86 -13.79 -2.93 -6.31
CA PRO A 86 -14.53 -4.18 -6.14
C PRO A 86 -13.70 -5.42 -6.52
N ASP A 87 -12.64 -5.25 -7.33
CA ASP A 87 -11.74 -6.33 -7.74
C ASP A 87 -10.59 -6.59 -6.74
N TYR A 88 -10.66 -6.05 -5.51
CA TYR A 88 -9.60 -6.26 -4.50
C TYR A 88 -9.25 -7.73 -4.25
N ILE A 89 -10.24 -8.64 -4.33
CA ILE A 89 -10.01 -10.09 -4.18
C ILE A 89 -9.02 -10.66 -5.21
N LYS A 90 -8.87 -10.00 -6.36
CA LYS A 90 -7.90 -10.37 -7.41
C LYS A 90 -6.55 -9.64 -7.25
N TRP A 91 -6.49 -8.60 -6.42
CA TRP A 91 -5.27 -7.83 -6.19
C TRP A 91 -4.34 -8.65 -5.28
N GLY A 92 -3.27 -9.21 -5.84
CA GLY A 92 -2.37 -10.17 -5.17
C GLY A 92 -2.61 -11.64 -5.54
N MET A 93 -3.60 -11.95 -6.38
CA MET A 93 -3.58 -13.19 -7.15
C MET A 93 -2.61 -13.00 -8.31
N GLU A 94 -1.33 -13.19 -8.06
CA GLU A 94 -0.43 -13.59 -9.13
C GLU A 94 -0.99 -14.91 -9.68
N ASP A 95 -1.51 -14.91 -10.93
CA ASP A 95 -1.80 -16.16 -11.62
C ASP A 95 -0.52 -17.02 -11.57
N PRO A 96 -0.53 -18.17 -10.87
CA PRO A 96 0.65 -19.05 -10.81
C PRO A 96 1.03 -19.65 -12.18
N ASP A 97 0.27 -19.34 -13.23
CA ASP A 97 0.42 -19.90 -14.57
C ASP A 97 1.25 -19.03 -15.53
N HIS A 98 1.77 -17.86 -15.15
CA HIS A 98 2.64 -17.07 -16.04
C HIS A 98 4.13 -17.47 -16.03
N VAL A 99 4.46 -18.71 -15.64
CA VAL A 99 5.86 -19.21 -15.68
C VAL A 99 6.05 -20.41 -16.62
N LEU A 100 5.02 -21.03 -17.19
CA LEU A 100 5.23 -22.18 -18.09
C LEU A 100 4.29 -22.16 -19.29
N THR A 101 4.77 -21.67 -20.44
CA THR A 101 4.81 -22.40 -21.72
C THR A 101 5.19 -21.45 -22.86
N GLY A 102 6.49 -21.39 -23.12
CA GLY A 102 6.94 -21.19 -24.50
C GLY A 102 6.55 -22.41 -25.32
N GLU A 103 6.06 -22.14 -26.53
CA GLU A 103 5.99 -23.05 -27.69
C GLU A 103 4.97 -24.21 -27.63
N GLY A 104 3.93 -24.13 -28.47
CA GLY A 104 3.05 -25.28 -28.71
C GLY A 104 1.75 -24.98 -29.45
N ASN A 105 1.82 -24.81 -30.78
CA ASN A 105 0.70 -24.95 -31.70
C ASN A 105 -0.01 -26.30 -31.52
N ALA A 106 -1.32 -26.31 -31.24
CA ALA A 106 -2.27 -27.28 -31.82
C ALA A 106 -3.73 -26.89 -31.56
N SER A 107 -4.49 -26.92 -32.65
CA SER A 107 -5.95 -26.80 -32.75
C SER A 107 -6.69 -27.82 -31.87
N GLY A 108 -7.78 -27.39 -31.24
CA GLY A 108 -8.75 -28.28 -30.58
C GLY A 108 -10.16 -27.66 -30.63
N THR A 109 -10.99 -28.18 -31.51
CA THR A 109 -12.38 -27.79 -31.75
C THR A 109 -13.29 -28.09 -30.56
N VAL A 110 -14.28 -27.23 -30.31
CA VAL A 110 -15.35 -27.43 -29.31
C VAL A 110 -16.42 -28.37 -29.87
N ASP A 111 -16.68 -29.49 -29.21
CA ASP A 111 -17.85 -30.36 -29.48
C ASP A 111 -18.93 -30.13 -28.41
N PRO A 112 -20.10 -29.56 -28.76
CA PRO A 112 -21.18 -29.33 -27.81
C PRO A 112 -22.20 -30.47 -27.89
N LYS A 113 -22.01 -31.56 -27.12
CA LYS A 113 -23.11 -32.48 -26.79
C LYS A 113 -22.74 -33.48 -25.70
N LEU A 114 -23.19 -33.21 -24.47
CA LEU A 114 -23.87 -34.23 -23.67
C LEU A 114 -24.76 -33.56 -22.61
N ALA A 115 -25.96 -33.20 -23.05
CA ALA A 115 -27.13 -33.21 -22.18
C ALA A 115 -27.59 -34.67 -22.07
N GLY A 116 -27.87 -35.11 -20.85
CA GLY A 116 -28.41 -36.43 -20.50
C GLY A 116 -28.60 -36.53 -19.01
#